data_AF-A0A2H6LNR2-F1
#
_entry.id   AF-A0A2H6LNR2-F1
#
_cell.length_a   1.000
_cell.length_b   1.000
_cell.length_c   1.000
_cell.angle_alpha   90.00
_cell.angle_beta   90.00
_cell.angle_gamma   90.00
#
_symmetry.space_group_name_H-M   'P 1'
#
loop_
_entity.id
_entity.type
_entity.pdbx_description
1 polymer ?
#
loop_
_entity_poly.entity_id
_entity_poly.type
_entity_poly.pdbx_seq_one_letter_code
_entity_poly.pdbx_strand_id
1 'polypeptide(L)'
;MTQLFPTTKIVFTKLSRFAQTSLTTAIAFSLWVTPSLAGDPFGRNEPHQIGDHTEAAFKAIFQQGNYPAAERHLKEALAKEPNEPLAYAMQASLAYTKGDVTGLNTYSQQILDAGQKLVASDPLRGNLYTAVGHFFEGAVIVTREGGAKGATQALGRLRQVYQYLDKAEAISPKDPELNLLKGYMDLMLSVNLPFANPDEAIGRLETSAAPRYLADRGIAIGYRDLKQYTQALDYANQAIAGAPDNPELYYLKAQILKEKGRREKSQELLRDAIANFDKALTKKSQLPASLVKQIERERNSAVNQLNNSGR
;
A
#
# COMPACT_ATOMS: atom_id res chain seq x y z
N MET A 1 3.24 13.74 -4.35
CA MET A 1 2.53 14.97 -3.93
C MET A 1 1.11 15.09 -4.52
N THR A 2 0.07 14.40 -4.04
CA THR A 2 -1.34 14.88 -4.19
C THR A 2 -2.39 14.05 -3.44
N GLN A 3 -2.84 14.56 -2.29
CA GLN A 3 -4.07 15.33 -2.06
C GLN A 3 -5.08 15.20 -3.25
N LEU A 4 -6.36 14.80 -3.14
CA LEU A 4 -7.43 15.03 -2.16
C LEU A 4 -8.77 14.38 -2.66
N PHE A 5 -9.77 14.14 -1.78
CA PHE A 5 -11.14 14.76 -1.75
C PHE A 5 -12.36 13.84 -1.41
N PRO A 6 -13.48 14.42 -0.88
CA PRO A 6 -14.34 13.81 0.14
C PRO A 6 -15.81 13.52 -0.29
N THR A 7 -16.55 13.01 0.70
CA THR A 7 -17.99 12.69 0.88
C THR A 7 -19.04 13.55 0.18
N THR A 8 -20.23 13.00 -0.14
CA THR A 8 -21.53 13.49 0.40
C THR A 8 -22.64 12.42 0.32
N LYS A 9 -23.55 12.47 1.31
CA LYS A 9 -24.69 11.62 1.66
C LYS A 9 -25.90 11.82 0.74
N ILE A 10 -26.81 10.84 0.69
CA ILE A 10 -28.22 11.09 0.35
C ILE A 10 -29.16 10.39 1.34
N VAL A 11 -30.15 11.15 1.78
CA VAL A 11 -31.20 10.85 2.76
C VAL A 11 -32.43 10.31 2.03
N PHE A 12 -33.13 9.31 2.60
CA PHE A 12 -34.47 8.93 2.15
C PHE A 12 -35.54 9.30 3.19
N THR A 13 -36.56 9.96 2.69
CA THR A 13 -37.73 10.48 3.39
C THR A 13 -38.81 9.40 3.60
N LYS A 14 -39.50 9.55 4.72
CA LYS A 14 -40.65 8.78 5.22
C LYS A 14 -41.83 8.77 4.23
N LEU A 15 -42.63 7.70 4.24
CA LEU A 15 -44.07 7.82 4.56
C LEU A 15 -44.72 6.47 4.92
N SER A 16 -45.19 6.44 6.18
CA SER A 16 -46.16 5.58 6.85
C SER A 16 -47.58 5.73 6.25
N ARG A 17 -48.64 4.95 6.52
CA ARG A 17 -49.01 3.83 7.41
C ARG A 17 -50.45 3.45 6.98
N PHE A 18 -50.90 2.25 7.37
CA PHE A 18 -52.21 1.87 7.94
C PHE A 18 -52.56 0.46 7.42
N ALA A 19 -52.38 -0.59 8.24
CA ALA A 19 -53.25 -1.04 9.35
C ALA A 19 -54.18 -2.16 8.84
N GLN A 20 -54.43 -3.28 9.52
CA GLN A 20 -54.28 -3.58 10.94
C GLN A 20 -54.50 -5.10 11.17
N THR A 21 -53.90 -5.62 12.27
CA THR A 21 -54.42 -6.68 13.18
C THR A 21 -54.62 -8.10 12.66
N SER A 22 -54.18 -9.21 13.29
CA SER A 22 -53.57 -9.49 14.60
C SER A 22 -53.07 -10.95 14.56
N LEU A 23 -51.90 -11.26 15.12
CA LEU A 23 -51.79 -12.13 16.30
C LEU A 23 -50.32 -12.20 16.74
N THR A 24 -50.13 -11.85 18.00
CA THR A 24 -48.88 -11.89 18.75
C THR A 24 -48.27 -13.29 18.76
N THR A 25 -47.17 -13.45 18.05
CA THR A 25 -46.11 -14.39 18.44
C THR A 25 -44.79 -13.65 18.29
N ALA A 26 -44.19 -13.32 19.43
CA ALA A 26 -42.84 -12.80 19.48
C ALA A 26 -41.89 -13.91 19.02
N ILE A 27 -41.50 -13.88 17.75
CA ILE A 27 -40.29 -14.56 17.30
C ILE A 27 -39.23 -13.49 17.21
N ALA A 28 -38.25 -13.62 18.11
CA ALA A 28 -37.12 -12.74 18.25
C ALA A 28 -36.41 -12.53 16.91
N PHE A 29 -36.06 -11.27 16.67
CA PHE A 29 -35.09 -10.87 15.66
C PHE A 29 -33.76 -11.56 15.98
N SER A 30 -33.41 -12.54 15.17
CA SER A 30 -32.03 -12.96 14.95
C SER A 30 -31.87 -13.27 13.48
N LEU A 31 -32.14 -12.26 12.64
CA LEU A 31 -31.31 -12.11 11.46
C LEU A 31 -29.92 -11.81 11.99
N TRP A 32 -29.11 -12.86 12.14
CA TRP A 32 -27.68 -12.73 12.04
C TRP A 32 -27.42 -12.08 10.68
N VAL A 33 -27.45 -10.75 10.64
CA VAL A 33 -26.41 -10.04 9.92
C VAL A 33 -25.16 -10.53 10.64
N THR A 34 -24.57 -11.63 10.15
CA THR A 34 -23.15 -11.82 10.39
C THR A 34 -22.57 -10.48 9.99
N PRO A 35 -21.90 -9.73 10.90
CA PRO A 35 -20.98 -8.73 10.43
C PRO A 35 -20.23 -9.42 9.30
N SER A 36 -20.20 -8.86 8.09
CA SER A 36 -19.15 -9.31 7.18
C SER A 36 -17.90 -9.14 8.03
N LEU A 37 -17.33 -10.25 8.50
CA LEU A 37 -16.08 -10.20 9.21
C LEU A 37 -15.16 -9.56 8.18
N ALA A 38 -14.84 -8.28 8.40
CA ALA A 38 -13.94 -7.58 7.51
C ALA A 38 -12.70 -8.47 7.39
N GLY A 39 -12.34 -8.77 6.15
CA GLY A 39 -11.31 -9.73 5.85
C GLY A 39 -9.94 -9.12 6.10
N ASP A 40 -9.12 -9.80 6.89
CA ASP A 40 -7.67 -9.58 6.88
C ASP A 40 -7.15 -9.72 5.44
N PRO A 41 -6.61 -8.65 4.82
CA PRO A 41 -6.20 -8.70 3.42
C PRO A 41 -4.94 -9.53 3.20
N PHE A 42 -4.26 -9.94 4.27
CA PHE A 42 -2.98 -10.66 4.21
C PHE A 42 -3.16 -12.19 4.17
N GLY A 43 -4.40 -12.70 4.09
CA GLY A 43 -4.64 -14.12 3.78
C GLY A 43 -4.13 -15.09 4.85
N ARG A 44 -4.15 -14.65 6.12
CA ARG A 44 -3.77 -15.49 7.27
C ARG A 44 -4.76 -16.64 7.46
N ASN A 45 -4.25 -17.75 7.99
CA ASN A 45 -5.09 -18.87 8.46
C ASN A 45 -6.01 -18.42 9.61
N GLU A 46 -5.50 -17.54 10.47
CA GLU A 46 -6.26 -16.86 11.52
C GLU A 46 -6.30 -15.35 11.19
N PRO A 47 -7.34 -14.88 10.49
CA PRO A 47 -7.47 -13.48 10.11
C PRO A 47 -7.48 -12.56 11.32
N HIS A 48 -6.66 -11.50 11.29
CA HIS A 48 -6.85 -10.40 12.24
C HIS A 48 -8.18 -9.70 11.96
N GLN A 49 -8.94 -9.43 13.02
CA GLN A 49 -10.09 -8.55 12.89
C GLN A 49 -9.57 -7.12 12.66
N ILE A 50 -9.81 -6.64 11.44
CA ILE A 50 -9.76 -5.23 11.10
C ILE A 50 -11.19 -4.74 10.94
N GLY A 51 -11.41 -3.42 10.90
CA GLY A 51 -12.75 -2.90 10.61
C GLY A 51 -13.05 -2.82 9.11
N ASP A 52 -14.33 -2.84 8.75
CA ASP A 52 -14.81 -2.81 7.35
C ASP A 52 -14.27 -1.62 6.56
N HIS A 53 -14.18 -0.45 7.19
CA HIS A 53 -13.67 0.76 6.55
C HIS A 53 -12.16 0.70 6.35
N THR A 54 -11.42 0.08 7.28
CA THR A 54 -10.00 -0.19 7.12
C THR A 54 -9.74 -1.17 5.97
N GLU A 55 -10.50 -2.26 5.87
CA GLU A 55 -10.40 -3.19 4.75
C GLU A 55 -10.74 -2.51 3.41
N ALA A 56 -11.82 -1.74 3.37
CA ALA A 56 -12.23 -1.01 2.17
C ALA A 56 -11.17 0.02 1.74
N ALA A 57 -10.55 0.71 2.69
CA ALA A 57 -9.42 1.60 2.43
C ALA A 57 -8.22 0.84 1.84
N PHE A 58 -7.87 -0.32 2.41
CA PHE A 58 -6.79 -1.15 1.91
C PHE A 58 -7.04 -1.56 0.45
N LYS A 59 -8.23 -2.09 0.14
CA LYS A 59 -8.60 -2.48 -1.23
C LYS A 59 -8.58 -1.28 -2.17
N ALA A 60 -9.10 -0.13 -1.74
CA ALA A 60 -9.10 1.09 -2.55
C ALA A 60 -7.67 1.53 -2.91
N ILE A 61 -6.72 1.54 -1.97
CA ILE A 61 -5.32 1.90 -2.25
C ILE A 61 -4.65 0.81 -3.10
N PHE A 62 -4.63 -0.41 -2.60
CA PHE A 62 -3.69 -1.43 -3.08
C PHE A 62 -4.22 -2.25 -4.24
N GLN A 63 -5.51 -2.56 -4.25
CA GLN A 63 -6.13 -3.37 -5.31
C GLN A 63 -6.69 -2.51 -6.44
N GLN A 64 -7.21 -1.32 -6.12
CA GLN A 64 -7.90 -0.46 -7.10
C GLN A 64 -7.07 0.74 -7.55
N GLY A 65 -6.08 1.18 -6.75
CA GLY A 65 -5.34 2.43 -7.00
C GLY A 65 -6.24 3.67 -6.97
N ASN A 66 -7.28 3.65 -6.12
CA ASN A 66 -8.30 4.69 -5.97
C ASN A 66 -8.11 5.48 -4.67
N TYR A 67 -7.24 6.49 -4.73
CA TYR A 67 -6.85 7.31 -3.59
C TYR A 67 -8.01 8.15 -3.03
N PRO A 68 -8.88 8.78 -3.84
CA PRO A 68 -10.06 9.48 -3.31
C PRO A 68 -11.03 8.56 -2.57
N ALA A 69 -11.24 7.32 -3.04
CA ALA A 69 -12.06 6.35 -2.31
C ALA A 69 -11.39 5.91 -1.00
N ALA A 70 -10.09 5.64 -1.04
CA ALA A 70 -9.32 5.31 0.15
C ALA A 70 -9.39 6.40 1.23
N GLU A 71 -9.25 7.67 0.86
CA GLU A 71 -9.35 8.79 1.81
C GLU A 71 -10.73 8.86 2.49
N ARG A 72 -11.80 8.56 1.75
CA ARG A 72 -13.15 8.51 2.33
C ARG A 72 -13.28 7.36 3.33
N HIS A 73 -12.83 6.16 2.97
CA HIS A 73 -12.89 5.01 3.85
C HIS A 73 -12.02 5.19 5.10
N LEU A 74 -10.81 5.73 4.97
CA LEU A 74 -9.97 6.00 6.13
C LEU A 74 -10.58 7.04 7.06
N LYS A 75 -11.28 8.05 6.54
CA LYS A 75 -12.01 9.01 7.41
C LYS A 75 -13.08 8.30 8.24
N GLU A 76 -13.77 7.32 7.67
CA GLU A 76 -14.75 6.52 8.40
C GLU A 76 -14.08 5.57 9.40
N ALA A 77 -12.96 4.94 9.03
CA ALA A 77 -12.17 4.09 9.91
C ALA A 77 -11.70 4.86 11.15
N LEU A 78 -11.10 6.05 10.98
CA LEU A 78 -10.66 6.87 12.11
C LEU A 78 -11.80 7.27 13.07
N ALA A 79 -13.04 7.33 12.58
CA ALA A 79 -14.20 7.71 13.39
C ALA A 79 -14.88 6.51 14.07
N LYS A 80 -14.87 5.32 13.44
CA LYS A 80 -15.67 4.16 13.86
C LYS A 80 -14.83 2.95 14.29
N GLU A 81 -13.56 2.93 13.93
CA GLU A 81 -12.60 1.84 14.16
C GLU A 81 -11.38 2.41 14.91
N PRO A 82 -11.59 2.98 16.12
CA PRO A 82 -10.51 3.65 16.84
C PRO A 82 -9.42 2.63 17.20
N ASN A 83 -8.17 3.11 17.20
CA ASN A 83 -6.98 2.31 17.53
C ASN A 83 -6.64 1.20 16.53
N GLU A 84 -7.18 1.25 15.30
CA GLU A 84 -6.77 0.35 14.22
C GLU A 84 -5.43 0.81 13.61
N PRO A 85 -4.29 0.16 13.89
CA PRO A 85 -2.99 0.65 13.47
C PRO A 85 -2.78 0.58 11.94
N LEU A 86 -3.46 -0.31 11.22
CA LEU A 86 -3.41 -0.37 9.75
C LEU A 86 -4.00 0.89 9.12
N ALA A 87 -5.12 1.39 9.65
CA ALA A 87 -5.73 2.63 9.20
C ALA A 87 -4.80 3.82 9.41
N TYR A 88 -4.14 3.90 10.57
CA TYR A 88 -3.14 4.95 10.83
C TYR A 88 -1.92 4.81 9.89
N ALA A 89 -1.44 3.59 9.61
CA ALA A 89 -0.35 3.35 8.67
C ALA A 89 -0.68 3.78 7.23
N MET A 90 -1.89 3.50 6.76
CA MET A 90 -2.37 3.99 5.46
C MET A 90 -2.46 5.52 5.43
N GLN A 91 -2.94 6.15 6.51
CA GLN A 91 -2.95 7.61 6.63
C GLN A 91 -1.54 8.23 6.64
N ALA A 92 -0.59 7.63 7.36
CA ALA A 92 0.80 8.06 7.37
C ALA A 92 1.42 7.98 5.96
N SER A 93 1.17 6.89 5.22
CA SER A 93 1.63 6.73 3.84
C SER A 93 1.05 7.79 2.89
N LEU A 94 -0.24 8.10 3.03
CA LEU A 94 -0.87 9.19 2.28
C LEU A 94 -0.26 10.54 2.65
N ALA A 95 -0.07 10.84 3.94
CA ALA A 95 0.52 12.08 4.41
C ALA A 95 1.96 12.25 3.85
N TYR A 96 2.77 11.20 3.89
CA TYR A 96 4.10 11.18 3.28
C TYR A 96 4.04 11.49 1.78
N THR A 97 3.17 10.80 1.04
CA THR A 97 3.00 11.02 -0.40
C THR A 97 2.55 12.45 -0.72
N LYS A 98 1.85 13.11 0.20
CA LYS A 98 1.35 14.48 0.08
C LYS A 98 2.37 15.54 0.47
N GLY A 99 3.48 15.16 1.13
CA GLY A 99 4.37 16.11 1.80
C GLY A 99 3.74 16.73 3.04
N ASP A 100 2.68 16.12 3.60
CA ASP A 100 2.07 16.56 4.85
C ASP A 100 2.86 16.02 6.04
N VAL A 101 3.93 16.73 6.39
CA VAL A 101 4.85 16.34 7.47
C VAL A 101 4.18 16.40 8.84
N THR A 102 3.18 17.27 9.01
CA THR A 102 2.43 17.37 10.26
C THR A 102 1.54 16.15 10.43
N GLY A 103 0.73 15.82 9.42
CA GLY A 103 -0.09 14.62 9.40
C GLY A 103 0.75 13.35 9.55
N LEU A 104 1.86 13.25 8.83
CA LEU A 104 2.79 12.12 8.93
C LEU A 104 3.27 11.90 10.37
N ASN A 105 3.66 12.98 11.07
CA ASN A 105 4.09 12.90 12.47
C ASN A 105 2.95 12.52 13.41
N THR A 106 1.74 13.03 13.19
CA THR A 106 0.57 12.65 13.98
C THR A 106 0.28 11.16 13.84
N TYR A 107 0.19 10.67 12.60
CA TYR A 107 -0.13 9.27 12.35
C TYR A 107 1.00 8.33 12.77
N SER A 108 2.28 8.72 12.65
CA SER A 108 3.38 7.89 13.16
C SER A 108 3.29 7.65 14.67
N GLN A 109 2.90 8.67 15.45
CA GLN A 109 2.69 8.52 16.89
C GLN A 109 1.46 7.66 17.21
N GLN A 110 0.37 7.79 16.45
CA GLN A 110 -0.82 6.96 16.63
C GLN A 110 -0.56 5.48 16.32
N ILE A 111 0.25 5.18 15.29
CA ILE A 111 0.69 3.81 14.98
C ILE A 111 1.50 3.23 16.14
N LEU A 112 2.46 3.99 16.68
CA LEU A 112 3.29 3.56 17.80
C LEU A 112 2.46 3.27 19.05
N ASP A 113 1.58 4.19 19.42
CA ASP A 113 0.70 4.04 20.58
C ASP A 113 -0.23 2.82 20.44
N ALA A 114 -0.86 2.65 19.28
CA ALA A 114 -1.71 1.49 19.00
C ALA A 114 -0.91 0.18 19.01
N GLY A 115 0.26 0.15 18.36
CA GLY A 115 1.15 -1.02 18.33
C GLY A 115 1.61 -1.43 19.72
N GLN A 116 2.06 -0.49 20.55
CA GLN A 116 2.53 -0.77 21.91
C GLN A 116 1.41 -1.30 22.81
N LYS A 117 0.20 -0.74 22.71
CA LYS A 117 -0.98 -1.24 23.43
C LYS A 117 -1.36 -2.66 23.01
N LEU A 118 -1.22 -2.97 21.72
CA LEU A 118 -1.54 -4.29 21.18
C LEU A 118 -0.58 -5.39 21.64
N VAL A 119 0.66 -5.07 22.03
CA VAL A 119 1.66 -6.10 22.41
C VAL A 119 1.15 -7.05 23.50
N ALA A 120 0.33 -6.57 24.43
CA ALA A 120 -0.18 -7.38 25.54
C ALA A 120 -1.22 -8.43 25.10
N SER A 121 -2.00 -8.16 24.06
CA SER A 121 -3.09 -9.03 23.59
C SER A 121 -2.78 -9.74 22.27
N ASP A 122 -2.00 -9.11 21.41
CA ASP A 122 -1.57 -9.58 20.10
C ASP A 122 -0.10 -9.17 19.89
N PRO A 123 0.86 -9.95 20.43
CA PRO A 123 2.27 -9.57 20.40
C PRO A 123 2.84 -9.57 18.98
N LEU A 124 2.34 -10.40 18.06
CA LEU A 124 2.79 -10.41 16.67
C LEU A 124 2.44 -9.06 16.01
N ARG A 125 1.16 -8.70 16.03
CA ARG A 125 0.66 -7.47 15.43
C ARG A 125 1.18 -6.23 16.15
N GLY A 126 1.24 -6.27 17.49
CA GLY A 126 1.75 -5.17 18.29
C GLY A 126 3.21 -4.84 17.99
N ASN A 127 4.08 -5.85 17.90
CA ASN A 127 5.48 -5.65 17.51
C ASN A 127 5.60 -5.16 16.06
N LEU A 128 4.84 -5.75 15.13
CA LEU A 128 4.83 -5.34 13.72
C LEU A 128 4.49 -3.85 13.57
N TYR A 129 3.38 -3.39 14.16
CA TYR A 129 2.97 -1.99 14.06
C TYR A 129 3.84 -1.04 14.88
N THR A 130 4.46 -1.50 15.97
CA THR A 130 5.49 -0.70 16.65
C THR A 130 6.69 -0.46 15.73
N ALA A 131 7.10 -1.45 14.93
CA ALA A 131 8.13 -1.25 13.90
C ALA A 131 7.69 -0.25 12.83
N VAL A 132 6.46 -0.39 12.29
CA VAL A 132 5.92 0.54 11.29
C VAL A 132 5.88 1.98 11.82
N GLY A 133 5.51 2.17 13.08
CA GLY A 133 5.50 3.48 13.72
C GLY A 133 6.88 4.13 13.77
N HIS A 134 7.92 3.38 14.17
CA HIS A 134 9.30 3.86 14.16
C HIS A 134 9.83 4.15 12.76
N PHE A 135 9.41 3.38 11.76
CA PHE A 135 9.75 3.65 10.36
C PHE A 135 9.24 5.03 9.91
N PHE A 136 7.98 5.34 10.20
CA PHE A 136 7.41 6.65 9.86
C PHE A 136 7.98 7.80 10.71
N GLU A 137 8.32 7.57 11.98
CA GLU A 137 9.09 8.57 12.76
C GLU A 137 10.44 8.88 12.09
N GLY A 138 11.13 7.85 11.59
CA GLY A 138 12.36 8.02 10.81
C GLY A 138 12.13 8.89 9.57
N ALA A 139 11.03 8.66 8.84
CA ALA A 139 10.65 9.49 7.70
C ALA A 139 10.38 10.95 8.08
N VAL A 140 9.73 11.21 9.23
CA VAL A 140 9.54 12.58 9.75
C VAL A 140 10.88 13.26 10.01
N ILE A 141 11.81 12.57 10.68
CA ILE A 141 13.14 13.08 11.01
C ILE A 141 13.91 13.46 9.73
N VAL A 142 13.96 12.56 8.75
CA VAL A 142 14.64 12.83 7.47
C VAL A 142 14.02 14.03 6.76
N THR A 143 12.70 14.15 6.78
CA THR A 143 11.98 15.23 6.10
C THR A 143 12.15 16.59 6.80
N ARG A 144 12.25 16.62 8.14
CA ARG A 144 12.37 17.87 8.92
C ARG A 144 13.79 18.33 9.16
N GLU A 145 14.66 17.42 9.59
CA GLU A 145 15.93 17.79 10.20
C GLU A 145 17.10 17.76 9.22
N GLY A 146 16.99 17.03 8.10
CA GLY A 146 18.00 16.97 7.04
C GLY A 146 19.44 16.70 7.53
N GLY A 147 20.39 16.69 6.59
CA GLY A 147 21.82 16.65 6.90
C GLY A 147 22.29 15.48 7.79
N ALA A 148 23.47 15.65 8.40
CA ALA A 148 24.10 14.59 9.20
C ALA A 148 23.34 14.26 10.50
N LYS A 149 22.74 15.27 11.14
CA LYS A 149 21.98 15.08 12.39
C LYS A 149 20.70 14.28 12.17
N GLY A 150 19.94 14.60 11.12
CA GLY A 150 18.75 13.83 10.74
C GLY A 150 19.10 12.40 10.32
N ALA A 151 20.22 12.21 9.60
CA ALA A 151 20.68 10.88 9.21
C ALA A 151 20.99 9.97 10.42
N THR A 152 21.74 10.45 11.42
CA THR A 152 22.06 9.65 12.62
C THR A 152 20.82 9.28 13.41
N GLN A 153 19.87 10.20 13.56
CA GLN A 153 18.60 9.92 14.25
C GLN A 153 17.74 8.91 13.47
N ALA A 154 17.68 9.04 12.15
CA ALA A 154 16.98 8.10 11.28
C ALA A 154 17.57 6.68 11.35
N LEU A 155 18.90 6.54 11.44
CA LEU A 155 19.57 5.25 11.68
C LEU A 155 19.19 4.65 13.05
N GLY A 156 19.07 5.49 14.08
CA GLY A 156 18.56 5.08 15.39
C GLY A 156 17.16 4.49 15.29
N ARG A 157 16.26 5.15 14.56
CA ARG A 157 14.91 4.63 14.29
C ARG A 157 14.92 3.33 13.49
N LEU A 158 15.74 3.24 12.45
CA LEU A 158 15.88 2.03 11.64
C LEU A 158 16.30 0.82 12.48
N ARG A 159 17.20 1.01 13.45
CA ARG A 159 17.55 -0.07 14.40
C ARG A 159 16.35 -0.55 15.21
N GLN A 160 15.48 0.37 15.66
CA GLN A 160 14.27 0.01 16.38
C GLN A 160 13.28 -0.74 15.46
N VAL A 161 13.16 -0.32 14.20
CA VAL A 161 12.35 -1.04 13.21
C VAL A 161 12.76 -2.52 13.16
N TYR A 162 14.03 -2.81 12.90
CA TYR A 162 14.51 -4.19 12.86
C TYR A 162 14.33 -4.93 14.19
N GLN A 163 14.63 -4.29 15.33
CA GLN A 163 14.43 -4.90 16.64
C GLN A 163 12.99 -5.39 16.85
N TYR A 164 11.99 -4.60 16.44
CA TYR A 164 10.59 -4.98 16.58
C TYR A 164 10.12 -5.98 15.51
N LEU A 165 10.65 -5.90 14.28
CA LEU A 165 10.37 -6.91 13.25
C LEU A 165 10.96 -8.27 13.62
N ASP A 166 12.10 -8.33 14.29
CA ASP A 166 12.69 -9.58 14.77
C ASP A 166 11.87 -10.20 15.91
N LYS A 167 11.29 -9.37 16.79
CA LYS A 167 10.33 -9.84 17.80
C LYS A 167 9.06 -10.41 17.17
N ALA A 168 8.53 -9.76 16.14
CA ALA A 168 7.38 -10.26 15.39
C ALA A 168 7.72 -11.57 14.66
N GLU A 169 8.89 -11.64 14.01
CA GLU A 169 9.37 -12.83 13.29
C GLU A 169 9.59 -14.01 14.23
N ALA A 170 10.11 -13.78 15.44
CA ALA A 170 10.27 -14.84 16.44
C ALA A 170 8.94 -15.50 16.86
N ILE A 171 7.80 -14.80 16.70
CA ILE A 171 6.46 -15.32 17.02
C ILE A 171 5.89 -16.07 15.82
N SER A 172 5.93 -15.46 14.64
CA SER A 172 5.41 -16.05 13.40
C SER A 172 6.33 -15.74 12.23
N PRO A 173 7.34 -16.60 11.96
CA PRO A 173 8.32 -16.35 10.91
C PRO A 173 7.72 -16.29 9.50
N LYS A 174 6.58 -16.95 9.30
CA LYS A 174 5.86 -17.03 8.02
C LYS A 174 4.62 -16.12 7.98
N ASP A 175 4.50 -15.16 8.89
CA ASP A 175 3.39 -14.21 8.87
C ASP A 175 3.39 -13.40 7.55
N PRO A 176 2.28 -13.36 6.82
CA PRO A 176 2.25 -12.78 5.49
C PRO A 176 2.47 -11.27 5.43
N GLU A 177 1.92 -10.53 6.38
CA GLU A 177 2.08 -9.07 6.45
C GLU A 177 3.49 -8.69 6.87
N LEU A 178 4.03 -9.39 7.88
CA LEU A 178 5.40 -9.22 8.31
C LEU A 178 6.38 -9.44 7.15
N ASN A 179 6.21 -10.54 6.42
CA ASN A 179 7.08 -10.89 5.30
C ASN A 179 6.91 -9.94 4.12
N LEU A 180 5.70 -9.42 3.89
CA LEU A 180 5.48 -8.35 2.93
C LEU A 180 6.25 -7.09 3.33
N LEU A 181 6.10 -6.62 4.57
CA LEU A 181 6.75 -5.41 5.07
C LEU A 181 8.29 -5.53 5.08
N LYS A 182 8.83 -6.61 5.65
CA LYS A 182 10.28 -6.87 5.67
C LYS A 182 10.85 -6.93 4.26
N GLY A 183 10.20 -7.68 3.35
CA GLY A 183 10.66 -7.82 1.97
C GLY A 183 10.72 -6.47 1.23
N TYR A 184 9.69 -5.64 1.34
CA TYR A 184 9.70 -4.29 0.75
C TYR A 184 10.79 -3.39 1.34
N MET A 185 10.97 -3.43 2.66
CA MET A 185 11.96 -2.61 3.34
C MET A 185 13.38 -3.03 2.96
N ASP A 186 13.68 -4.33 2.99
CA ASP A 186 15.00 -4.86 2.65
C ASP A 186 15.34 -4.56 1.19
N LEU A 187 14.38 -4.66 0.25
CA LEU A 187 14.56 -4.24 -1.14
C LEU A 187 14.86 -2.73 -1.28
N MET A 188 14.16 -1.88 -0.55
CA MET A 188 14.38 -0.43 -0.58
C MET A 188 15.79 -0.08 -0.08
N LEU A 189 16.27 -0.81 0.93
CA LEU A 189 17.57 -0.58 1.54
C LEU A 189 18.70 -1.24 0.76
N SER A 190 18.49 -2.39 0.11
CA SER A 190 19.53 -3.12 -0.64
C SER A 190 20.08 -2.31 -1.83
N VAL A 191 19.25 -1.44 -2.41
CA VAL A 191 19.67 -0.56 -3.52
C VAL A 191 20.63 0.54 -3.04
N ASN A 192 20.56 0.92 -1.76
CA ASN A 192 21.27 2.09 -1.22
C ASN A 192 22.26 1.77 -0.09
N LEU A 193 22.20 0.57 0.50
CA LEU A 193 23.00 0.15 1.64
C LEU A 193 23.50 -1.28 1.45
N PRO A 194 24.79 -1.57 1.75
CA PRO A 194 25.43 -2.85 1.47
C PRO A 194 25.03 -4.00 2.42
N PHE A 195 23.94 -3.85 3.17
CA PHE A 195 23.57 -4.78 4.24
C PHE A 195 22.35 -5.65 3.93
N ALA A 196 21.57 -5.32 2.90
CA ALA A 196 20.39 -6.09 2.51
C ALA A 196 20.67 -6.86 1.21
N ASN A 197 20.43 -8.16 1.24
CA ASN A 197 20.55 -9.02 0.07
C ASN A 197 19.23 -8.98 -0.72
N PRO A 198 19.21 -8.41 -1.93
CA PRO A 198 17.97 -8.29 -2.70
C PRO A 198 17.36 -9.66 -3.05
N ASP A 199 18.18 -10.71 -3.22
CA ASP A 199 17.69 -12.06 -3.54
C ASP A 199 16.94 -12.68 -2.35
N GLU A 200 17.43 -12.46 -1.12
CA GLU A 200 16.74 -12.91 0.10
C GLU A 200 15.42 -12.17 0.31
N ALA A 201 15.40 -10.86 0.05
CA ALA A 201 14.20 -10.05 0.14
C ALA A 201 13.15 -10.49 -0.89
N ILE A 202 13.57 -10.80 -2.13
CA ILE A 202 12.71 -11.36 -3.17
C ILE A 202 12.17 -12.74 -2.76
N GLY A 203 13.04 -13.66 -2.33
CA GLY A 203 12.62 -14.99 -1.89
C GLY A 203 11.63 -14.96 -0.72
N ARG A 204 11.78 -14.00 0.19
CA ARG A 204 10.82 -13.74 1.27
C ARG A 204 9.44 -13.32 0.72
N LEU A 205 9.43 -12.38 -0.22
CA LEU A 205 8.20 -11.93 -0.88
C LEU A 205 7.53 -13.06 -1.67
N GLU A 206 8.30 -13.91 -2.35
CA GLU A 206 7.78 -15.03 -3.14
C GLU A 206 7.10 -16.09 -2.27
N THR A 207 7.71 -16.45 -1.15
CA THR A 207 7.32 -17.65 -0.41
C THR A 207 6.37 -17.40 0.76
N SER A 208 6.43 -16.21 1.35
CA SER A 208 5.77 -15.96 2.64
C SER A 208 4.91 -14.71 2.67
N ALA A 209 5.04 -13.80 1.70
CA ALA A 209 4.26 -12.56 1.70
C ALA A 209 2.90 -12.71 1.01
N ALA A 210 1.89 -12.00 1.53
CA ALA A 210 0.58 -11.86 0.93
C ALA A 210 0.00 -10.46 1.21
N PRO A 211 -1.02 -10.00 0.46
CA PRO A 211 -1.63 -10.66 -0.69
C PRO A 211 -0.67 -10.77 -1.88
N ARG A 212 -0.82 -11.84 -2.67
CA ARG A 212 0.12 -12.23 -3.73
C ARG A 212 0.41 -11.10 -4.72
N TYR A 213 -0.61 -10.36 -5.15
CA TYR A 213 -0.45 -9.25 -6.09
C TYR A 213 0.41 -8.09 -5.56
N LEU A 214 0.44 -7.87 -4.23
CA LEU A 214 1.34 -6.88 -3.61
C LEU A 214 2.75 -7.40 -3.53
N ALA A 215 2.92 -8.67 -3.16
CA ALA A 215 4.23 -9.28 -3.14
C ALA A 215 4.85 -9.32 -4.54
N ASP A 216 4.08 -9.66 -5.58
CA ASP A 216 4.50 -9.62 -6.99
C ASP A 216 4.85 -8.19 -7.44
N ARG A 217 4.07 -7.18 -7.02
CA ARG A 217 4.41 -5.76 -7.26
C ARG A 217 5.78 -5.42 -6.65
N GLY A 218 6.05 -5.87 -5.44
CA GLY A 218 7.33 -5.64 -4.75
C GLY A 218 8.50 -6.30 -5.46
N ILE A 219 8.34 -7.57 -5.85
CA ILE A 219 9.37 -8.32 -6.60
C ILE A 219 9.63 -7.69 -7.96
N ALA A 220 8.59 -7.25 -8.68
CA ALA A 220 8.74 -6.54 -9.95
C ALA A 220 9.56 -5.24 -9.80
N ILE A 221 9.36 -4.49 -8.70
CA ILE A 221 10.16 -3.31 -8.36
C ILE A 221 11.62 -3.72 -8.10
N GLY A 222 11.84 -4.75 -7.27
CA GLY A 222 13.18 -5.25 -6.97
C GLY A 222 13.95 -5.63 -8.24
N TYR A 223 13.36 -6.46 -9.11
CA TYR A 223 13.99 -6.84 -10.37
C TYR A 223 14.19 -5.68 -11.34
N ARG A 224 13.27 -4.71 -11.40
CA ARG A 224 13.44 -3.49 -12.19
C ARG A 224 14.69 -2.74 -11.74
N ASP A 225 14.87 -2.57 -10.44
CA ASP A 225 15.97 -1.81 -9.84
C ASP A 225 17.32 -2.54 -9.99
N LEU A 226 17.29 -3.89 -10.00
CA LEU A 226 18.40 -4.76 -10.40
C LEU A 226 18.66 -4.80 -11.92
N LYS A 227 17.87 -4.07 -12.74
CA LYS A 227 17.94 -4.06 -14.21
C LYS A 227 17.68 -5.42 -14.87
N GLN A 228 17.02 -6.32 -14.15
CA GLN A 228 16.57 -7.64 -14.57
C GLN A 228 15.16 -7.54 -15.18
N TYR A 229 15.06 -6.84 -16.31
CA TYR A 229 13.77 -6.40 -16.84
C TYR A 229 12.84 -7.53 -17.29
N THR A 230 13.36 -8.67 -17.73
CA THR A 230 12.51 -9.81 -18.11
C THR A 230 11.74 -10.34 -16.90
N GLN A 231 12.45 -10.66 -15.80
CA GLN A 231 11.82 -11.10 -14.56
C GLN A 231 10.89 -10.03 -13.97
N ALA A 232 11.29 -8.75 -14.05
CA ALA A 232 10.45 -7.65 -13.62
C ALA A 232 9.12 -7.59 -14.39
N LEU A 233 9.12 -7.87 -15.69
CA LEU A 233 7.88 -7.91 -16.50
C LEU A 233 6.99 -9.10 -16.13
N ASP A 234 7.57 -10.27 -15.86
CA ASP A 234 6.82 -11.46 -15.47
C ASP A 234 6.04 -11.20 -14.17
N TYR A 235 6.72 -10.67 -13.16
CA TYR A 235 6.08 -10.30 -11.88
C TYR A 235 5.12 -9.12 -12.02
N ALA A 236 5.41 -8.13 -12.86
CA ALA A 236 4.46 -7.05 -13.13
C ALA A 236 3.16 -7.58 -13.77
N ASN A 237 3.26 -8.58 -14.67
CA ASN A 237 2.09 -9.23 -15.26
C ASN A 237 1.30 -10.04 -14.22
N GLN A 238 1.96 -10.76 -13.31
CA GLN A 238 1.31 -11.49 -12.21
C GLN A 238 0.59 -10.53 -11.25
N ALA A 239 1.22 -9.42 -10.88
CA ALA A 239 0.60 -8.38 -10.07
C ALA A 239 -0.66 -7.82 -10.77
N ILE A 240 -0.59 -7.54 -12.09
CA ILE A 240 -1.74 -7.09 -12.88
C ILE A 240 -2.85 -8.14 -12.90
N ALA A 241 -2.53 -9.44 -12.99
CA ALA A 241 -3.54 -10.48 -12.96
C ALA A 241 -4.33 -10.50 -11.64
N GLY A 242 -3.67 -10.24 -10.50
CA GLY A 242 -4.31 -10.19 -9.19
C GLY A 242 -5.02 -8.87 -8.86
N ALA A 243 -4.61 -7.76 -9.49
CA ALA A 243 -5.23 -6.45 -9.32
C ALA A 243 -5.35 -5.70 -10.68
N PRO A 244 -6.16 -6.22 -11.62
CA PRO A 244 -6.20 -5.75 -13.01
C PRO A 244 -6.73 -4.33 -13.16
N ASP A 245 -7.38 -3.82 -12.11
CA ASP A 245 -7.93 -2.48 -12.05
C ASP A 245 -6.95 -1.43 -11.52
N ASN A 246 -5.81 -1.81 -10.96
CA ASN A 246 -4.88 -0.85 -10.38
C ASN A 246 -4.05 -0.13 -11.48
N PRO A 247 -4.23 1.19 -11.71
CA PRO A 247 -3.46 1.94 -12.70
C PRO A 247 -1.95 1.99 -12.41
N GLU A 248 -1.53 1.90 -11.14
CA GLU A 248 -0.11 1.93 -10.78
C GLU A 248 0.65 0.69 -11.29
N LEU A 249 -0.03 -0.45 -11.47
CA LEU A 249 0.62 -1.66 -11.98
C LEU A 249 0.92 -1.55 -13.48
N TYR A 250 0.04 -0.91 -14.24
CA TYR A 250 0.31 -0.58 -15.64
C TYR A 250 1.40 0.48 -15.76
N TYR A 251 1.44 1.44 -14.84
CA TYR A 251 2.53 2.40 -14.76
C TYR A 251 3.88 1.69 -14.49
N LEU A 252 3.94 0.78 -13.51
CA LEU A 252 5.14 -0.02 -13.23
C LEU A 252 5.59 -0.82 -14.47
N LYS A 253 4.66 -1.52 -15.12
CA LYS A 253 4.95 -2.25 -16.37
C LYS A 253 5.48 -1.32 -17.46
N ALA A 254 4.89 -0.14 -17.63
CA ALA A 254 5.35 0.86 -18.59
C ALA A 254 6.79 1.32 -18.32
N GLN A 255 7.16 1.55 -17.05
CA GLN A 255 8.52 1.89 -16.66
C GLN A 255 9.52 0.79 -17.03
N ILE A 256 9.19 -0.46 -16.71
CA ILE A 256 10.04 -1.61 -17.01
C ILE A 256 10.22 -1.78 -18.53
N LEU A 257 9.13 -1.71 -19.30
CA LEU A 257 9.15 -1.79 -20.76
C LEU A 257 9.99 -0.67 -21.38
N LYS A 258 9.86 0.56 -20.87
CA LYS A 258 10.64 1.70 -21.35
C LYS A 258 12.13 1.50 -21.15
N GLU A 259 12.56 1.09 -19.95
CA GLU A 259 13.98 0.86 -19.66
C GLU A 259 14.54 -0.34 -20.42
N LYS A 260 13.77 -1.43 -20.57
CA LYS A 260 14.15 -2.58 -21.41
C LYS A 260 14.26 -2.18 -22.89
N GLY A 261 13.26 -1.47 -23.42
CA GLY A 261 13.25 -0.97 -24.79
C GLY A 261 14.38 0.00 -25.08
N ARG A 262 14.74 0.84 -24.10
CA ARG A 262 15.94 1.67 -24.17
C ARG A 262 17.22 0.85 -24.28
N ARG A 263 17.40 -0.14 -23.41
CA ARG A 263 18.60 -0.97 -23.36
C ARG A 263 18.76 -1.82 -24.62
N GLU A 264 17.66 -2.35 -25.12
CA GLU A 264 17.63 -3.24 -26.28
C GLU A 264 17.43 -2.49 -27.61
N LYS A 265 17.27 -1.16 -27.57
CA LYS A 265 16.93 -0.32 -28.73
C LYS A 265 15.68 -0.84 -29.47
N SER A 266 14.72 -1.40 -28.73
CA SER A 266 13.50 -1.96 -29.30
C SER A 266 12.40 -0.92 -29.38
N GLN A 267 12.01 -0.56 -30.60
CA GLN A 267 10.88 0.32 -30.85
C GLN A 267 9.55 -0.32 -30.43
N GLU A 268 9.42 -1.65 -30.56
CA GLU A 268 8.23 -2.38 -30.14
C GLU A 268 8.00 -2.24 -28.62
N LEU A 269 9.04 -2.48 -27.82
CA LEU A 269 8.97 -2.32 -26.36
C LEU A 269 8.66 -0.87 -25.95
N LEU A 270 9.15 0.12 -26.70
CA LEU A 270 8.81 1.53 -26.46
C LEU A 270 7.33 1.83 -26.80
N ARG A 271 6.77 1.23 -27.86
CA ARG A 271 5.33 1.33 -28.16
C ARG A 271 4.49 0.68 -27.06
N ASP A 272 4.88 -0.48 -26.58
CA ASP A 272 4.20 -1.16 -25.48
C ASP A 272 4.28 -0.36 -24.17
N ALA A 273 5.41 0.28 -23.90
CA ALA A 273 5.56 1.16 -22.75
C ALA A 273 4.57 2.33 -22.81
N ILE A 274 4.47 3.00 -23.97
CA ILE A 274 3.53 4.11 -24.20
C ILE A 274 2.08 3.64 -24.01
N ALA A 275 1.72 2.48 -24.56
CA ALA A 275 0.36 1.92 -24.39
C ALA A 275 0.03 1.61 -22.92
N ASN A 276 1.00 1.15 -22.12
CA ASN A 276 0.78 0.92 -20.69
C ASN A 276 0.72 2.22 -19.88
N PHE A 277 1.50 3.25 -20.24
CA PHE A 277 1.33 4.59 -19.66
C PHE A 277 -0.08 5.15 -19.96
N ASP A 278 -0.56 5.00 -21.20
CA ASP A 278 -1.92 5.39 -21.59
C ASP A 278 -2.97 4.65 -20.76
N LYS A 279 -2.79 3.34 -20.60
CA LYS A 279 -3.70 2.52 -19.77
C LYS A 279 -3.73 2.99 -18.33
N ALA A 280 -2.60 3.32 -17.71
CA ALA A 280 -2.56 3.91 -16.37
C ALA A 280 -3.32 5.25 -16.31
N LEU A 281 -3.15 6.10 -17.33
CA LEU A 281 -3.79 7.43 -17.41
C LEU A 281 -5.30 7.38 -17.66
N THR A 282 -5.86 6.24 -18.10
CA THR A 282 -7.34 6.07 -18.18
C THR A 282 -8.02 6.27 -16.83
N LYS A 283 -7.32 5.97 -15.72
CA LYS A 283 -7.80 6.14 -14.35
C LYS A 283 -7.10 7.32 -13.64
N LYS A 284 -6.62 8.33 -14.36
CA LYS A 284 -5.92 9.49 -13.78
C LYS A 284 -6.69 10.21 -12.66
N SER A 285 -8.03 10.20 -12.68
CA SER A 285 -8.87 10.79 -11.62
C SER A 285 -8.81 10.03 -10.30
N GLN A 286 -8.32 8.80 -10.30
CA GLN A 286 -8.13 7.96 -9.11
C GLN A 286 -6.76 8.17 -8.46
N LEU A 287 -5.82 8.79 -9.18
CA LEU A 287 -4.43 8.93 -8.77
C LEU A 287 -4.13 10.33 -8.20
N PRO A 288 -3.09 10.45 -7.35
CA PRO A 288 -2.49 11.74 -7.01
C PRO A 288 -2.09 12.51 -8.29
N ALA A 289 -2.54 13.75 -8.47
CA ALA A 289 -2.10 14.62 -9.58
C ALA A 289 -0.58 14.73 -9.84
N SER A 290 0.30 14.57 -8.86
CA SER A 290 1.76 14.52 -9.03
C SER A 290 2.18 13.23 -9.68
N LEU A 291 1.52 12.12 -9.31
CA LEU A 291 1.76 10.83 -9.94
C LEU A 291 1.25 10.90 -11.39
N VAL A 292 0.08 11.51 -11.64
CA VAL A 292 -0.40 11.78 -13.00
C VAL A 292 0.62 12.59 -13.80
N LYS A 293 1.11 13.72 -13.27
CA LYS A 293 2.15 14.54 -13.92
C LYS A 293 3.44 13.76 -14.20
N GLN A 294 3.81 12.85 -13.30
CA GLN A 294 4.99 12.01 -13.47
C GLN A 294 4.78 10.98 -14.58
N ILE A 295 3.63 10.29 -14.60
CA ILE A 295 3.25 9.35 -15.65
C ILE A 295 3.24 10.03 -17.03
N GLU A 296 2.60 11.21 -17.14
CA GLU A 296 2.57 11.99 -18.39
C GLU A 296 3.97 12.38 -18.87
N ARG A 297 4.85 12.80 -17.94
CA ARG A 297 6.25 13.14 -18.26
C ARG A 297 7.03 11.92 -18.77
N GLU A 298 6.93 10.79 -18.08
CA GLU A 298 7.64 9.57 -18.45
C GLU A 298 7.14 8.99 -19.77
N ARG A 299 5.83 9.08 -20.01
CA ARG A 299 5.21 8.76 -21.30
C ARG A 299 5.77 9.62 -22.43
N ASN A 300 5.79 10.95 -22.26
CA ASN A 300 6.32 11.86 -23.28
C ASN A 300 7.81 11.59 -23.54
N SER A 301 8.58 11.26 -22.50
CA SER A 301 9.97 10.81 -22.64
C SER A 301 10.08 9.53 -23.49
N ALA A 302 9.20 8.55 -23.31
CA ALA A 302 9.17 7.34 -24.13
C ALA A 302 8.81 7.63 -25.60
N VAL A 303 7.85 8.54 -25.85
CA VAL A 303 7.49 8.99 -27.21
C VAL A 303 8.68 9.65 -27.91
N ASN A 304 9.35 10.57 -27.23
CA ASN A 304 10.53 11.25 -27.79
C ASN A 304 11.65 10.25 -28.12
N GLN A 305 11.85 9.26 -27.27
CA GLN A 305 12.86 8.23 -27.48
C GLN A 305 12.51 7.31 -28.66
N LEU A 306 11.24 6.93 -28.82
CA LEU A 306 10.77 6.16 -29.97
C LEU A 306 11.02 6.91 -31.29
N ASN A 307 10.70 8.20 -31.33
CA ASN A 307 10.90 9.06 -32.51
C ASN A 307 12.39 9.22 -32.88
N ASN A 308 13.27 9.29 -31.87
CA ASN A 308 14.71 9.40 -32.08
C ASN A 308 15.36 8.08 -32.48
N SER A 309 14.74 6.93 -32.18
CA SER A 309 15.25 5.59 -32.52
C SER A 309 14.86 5.14 -33.93
N GLY A 310 14.03 5.93 -34.63
CA GLY A 310 13.65 5.72 -36.04
C GLY A 310 14.41 6.62 -37.02
N ARG A 311 15.34 7.44 -36.53
CA ARG A 311 16.29 8.23 -37.34
C ARG A 311 17.65 7.55 -37.33
#